data_AF-A0A957FKX8-F1
#
_entry.id   AF-A0A957FKX8-F1
#
_cell.length_a   1.000
_cell.length_b   1.000
_cell.length_c   1.000
_cell.angle_alpha   90.00
_cell.angle_beta   90.00
_cell.angle_gamma   90.00
#
_symmetry.space_group_name_H-M   'P 1'
#
loop_
_entity.id
_entity.type
_entity.pdbx_description
1 polymer ?
#
loop_
_entity_poly.entity_id
_entity_poly.type
_entity_poly.pdbx_seq_one_letter_code
_entity_poly.pdbx_strand_id
1 'polypeptide(L)'
;MMTPKVLAIGLDGGTYDLLLPLVEQGIMPHMAKFLQQGSWGRLESTIPPFTGTAWSTFATGLNPGQHGILSFQKHDRFNYYEQIVDFVDANQLHNPFWHTLGEAGKRVVIVNVPVTYPPRPVNGMMITGMMTPKNASQFTYPRELAEQLGEYQIDVDFIHDEAGFRIYGLPPKEVMLSEIHHVTKTRTQACLRLLQTETWDFFTVVYTGTDRLSHFFWDDLVKLLAQPTEHGRSPLQDGLITYFRDLDEGIGKLIAAAGPDAHILFMSDHGFGPSPTKRFYINVWLEQIDL
;
A
#
# COMPACT_ATOMS: atom_id res chain seq x y z
N MET A 1 18.56 27.98 4.94
CA MET A 1 17.46 27.30 5.63
C MET A 1 17.66 25.80 5.45
N MET A 2 17.43 24.97 6.46
CA MET A 2 17.48 23.51 6.27
C MET A 2 16.41 23.10 5.26
N THR A 3 16.71 22.14 4.37
CA THR A 3 15.69 21.58 3.48
C THR A 3 14.61 20.94 4.34
N PRO A 4 13.31 21.27 4.14
CA PRO A 4 12.23 20.59 4.85
C PRO A 4 12.24 19.10 4.52
N LYS A 5 12.15 18.26 5.56
CA LYS A 5 12.03 16.81 5.41
C LYS A 5 10.55 16.42 5.32
N VAL A 6 10.22 15.46 4.47
CA VAL A 6 8.85 14.94 4.33
C VAL A 6 8.82 13.42 4.49
N LEU A 7 8.06 12.92 5.45
CA LEU A 7 7.75 11.51 5.60
C LEU A 7 6.31 11.25 5.15
N ALA A 8 6.14 10.51 4.06
CA ALA A 8 4.85 10.13 3.49
C ALA A 8 4.52 8.65 3.76
N ILE A 9 3.49 8.41 4.58
CA ILE A 9 3.02 7.07 4.95
C ILE A 9 1.73 6.77 4.20
N GLY A 10 1.77 5.75 3.36
CA GLY A 10 0.64 5.23 2.63
C GLY A 10 0.04 4.00 3.32
N LEU A 11 -1.28 3.99 3.49
CA LEU A 11 -2.04 2.76 3.75
C LEU A 11 -2.85 2.40 2.52
N ASP A 12 -2.47 1.32 1.86
CA ASP A 12 -3.24 0.75 0.75
C ASP A 12 -4.62 0.34 1.27
N GLY A 13 -5.69 0.80 0.62
CA GLY A 13 -7.06 0.47 1.05
C GLY A 13 -7.46 1.00 2.43
N GLY A 14 -6.77 2.02 2.95
CA GLY A 14 -6.95 2.63 4.27
C GLY A 14 -8.23 3.43 4.44
N THR A 15 -9.40 2.76 4.43
CA THR A 15 -10.71 3.42 4.56
C THR A 15 -10.95 4.01 5.95
N TYR A 16 -11.53 5.22 6.00
CA TYR A 16 -11.99 5.85 7.23
C TYR A 16 -13.09 5.07 7.95
N ASP A 17 -13.85 4.24 7.23
CA ASP A 17 -14.89 3.41 7.84
C ASP A 17 -14.31 2.31 8.74
N LEU A 18 -12.99 2.03 8.64
CA LEU A 18 -12.25 1.17 9.56
C LEU A 18 -11.35 1.99 10.50
N LEU A 19 -10.57 2.93 9.96
CA LEU A 19 -9.54 3.64 10.73
C LEU A 19 -10.13 4.54 11.83
N LEU A 20 -11.22 5.27 11.56
CA LEU A 20 -11.82 6.17 12.56
C LEU A 20 -12.44 5.40 13.73
N PRO A 21 -13.24 4.33 13.51
CA PRO A 21 -13.71 3.50 14.63
C PRO A 21 -12.58 2.88 15.47
N LEU A 22 -11.49 2.44 14.83
CA LEU A 22 -10.32 1.90 15.56
C LEU A 22 -9.65 2.97 16.44
N VAL A 23 -9.57 4.21 15.93
CA VAL A 23 -9.09 5.38 16.70
C VAL A 23 -10.02 5.68 17.87
N GLU A 24 -11.33 5.75 17.64
CA GLU A 24 -12.35 6.03 18.67
C GLU A 24 -12.36 4.98 19.78
N GLN A 25 -12.09 3.71 19.45
CA GLN A 25 -11.97 2.61 20.41
C GLN A 25 -10.61 2.56 21.11
N GLY A 26 -9.70 3.51 20.84
CA GLY A 26 -8.38 3.58 21.47
C GLY A 26 -7.39 2.51 21.00
N ILE A 27 -7.66 1.85 19.86
CA ILE A 27 -6.80 0.81 19.30
C ILE A 27 -5.59 1.44 18.58
N MET A 28 -5.78 2.62 17.98
CA MET A 28 -4.74 3.35 17.23
C MET A 28 -4.44 4.74 17.85
N PRO A 29 -3.79 4.79 19.03
CA PRO A 29 -3.54 6.06 19.74
C PRO A 29 -2.56 7.03 19.03
N HIS A 30 -1.58 6.54 18.25
CA HIS A 30 -0.67 7.41 17.51
C HIS A 30 -1.37 8.09 16.34
N MET A 31 -2.23 7.34 15.62
CA MET A 31 -3.14 7.91 14.64
C MET A 31 -4.07 8.95 15.26
N ALA A 32 -4.65 8.65 16.43
CA ALA A 32 -5.50 9.60 17.15
C ALA A 32 -4.78 10.94 17.39
N LYS A 33 -3.53 10.88 17.85
CA LYS A 33 -2.69 12.06 18.06
C LYS A 33 -2.40 12.80 16.75
N PHE A 34 -2.08 12.07 15.68
CA PHE A 34 -1.83 12.65 14.36
C PHE A 34 -3.07 13.41 13.83
N LEU A 35 -4.24 12.80 13.90
CA LEU A 35 -5.52 13.42 13.48
C LEU A 35 -5.86 14.67 14.31
N GLN A 36 -5.50 14.71 15.60
CA GLN A 36 -5.73 15.87 16.46
C GLN A 36 -4.77 17.04 16.23
N GLN A 37 -3.55 16.76 15.75
CA GLN A 37 -2.47 17.75 15.60
C GLN A 37 -2.34 18.29 14.17
N GLY A 38 -2.98 17.65 13.19
CA GLY A 38 -2.90 17.98 11.78
C GLY A 38 -4.20 18.48 11.17
N SER A 39 -4.24 18.47 9.84
CA SER A 39 -5.46 18.65 9.04
C SER A 39 -5.72 17.36 8.27
N TRP A 40 -6.98 16.91 8.25
CA TRP A 40 -7.36 15.69 7.57
C TRP A 40 -8.76 15.81 6.98
N GLY A 41 -9.06 14.98 6.00
CA GLY A 41 -10.35 14.96 5.31
C GLY A 41 -10.41 13.83 4.29
N ARG A 42 -11.64 13.48 3.89
CA ARG A 42 -11.85 12.50 2.81
C ARG A 42 -11.44 13.13 1.48
N LEU A 43 -10.59 12.43 0.73
CA LEU A 43 -10.19 12.79 -0.63
C LEU A 43 -10.85 11.85 -1.63
N GLU A 44 -11.09 12.36 -2.84
CA GLU A 44 -11.55 11.53 -3.97
C GLU A 44 -10.35 10.75 -4.53
N SER A 45 -10.54 9.44 -4.72
CA SER A 45 -9.55 8.56 -5.36
C SER A 45 -9.56 8.75 -6.88
N THR A 46 -8.71 8.02 -7.58
CA THR A 46 -8.75 7.93 -9.04
C THR A 46 -9.98 7.17 -9.52
N ILE A 47 -10.32 7.37 -10.79
CA ILE A 47 -11.27 6.53 -11.52
C ILE A 47 -10.47 5.81 -12.63
N PRO A 48 -10.29 4.47 -12.55
CA PRO A 48 -10.78 3.56 -11.51
C PRO A 48 -9.98 3.66 -10.18
N PRO A 49 -10.60 3.32 -9.03
CA PRO A 49 -9.96 3.35 -7.72
C PRO A 49 -9.19 2.05 -7.47
N PHE A 50 -8.16 1.79 -8.28
CA PHE A 50 -7.27 0.64 -8.12
C PHE A 50 -5.90 1.08 -7.63
N THR A 51 -5.29 0.27 -6.76
CA THR A 51 -3.94 0.48 -6.21
C THR A 51 -2.91 0.90 -7.26
N GLY A 52 -2.74 0.10 -8.33
CA GLY A 52 -1.76 0.41 -9.37
C GLY A 52 -1.99 1.76 -10.05
N THR A 53 -3.26 2.13 -10.25
CA THR A 53 -3.66 3.41 -10.84
C THR A 53 -3.41 4.58 -9.89
N ALA A 54 -3.90 4.48 -8.66
CA ALA A 54 -3.85 5.55 -7.68
C ALA A 54 -2.43 5.83 -7.19
N TRP A 55 -1.60 4.81 -6.92
CA TRP A 55 -0.20 5.04 -6.58
C TRP A 55 0.64 5.57 -7.75
N SER A 56 0.26 5.26 -9.00
CA SER A 56 0.86 5.89 -10.18
C SER A 56 0.47 7.36 -10.31
N THR A 57 -0.78 7.72 -9.99
CA THR A 57 -1.24 9.11 -9.88
C THR A 57 -0.46 9.85 -8.78
N PHE A 58 -0.30 9.27 -7.59
CA PHE A 58 0.54 9.82 -6.52
C PHE A 58 1.97 10.06 -7.01
N ALA A 59 2.56 9.05 -7.65
CA ALA A 59 3.95 9.10 -8.10
C ALA A 59 4.19 10.15 -9.19
N THR A 60 3.24 10.40 -10.09
CA THR A 60 3.44 11.26 -11.27
C THR A 60 2.77 12.63 -11.18
N GLY A 61 1.79 12.80 -10.29
CA GLY A 61 0.91 13.97 -10.27
C GLY A 61 -0.03 14.07 -11.48
N LEU A 62 -0.11 13.03 -12.31
CA LEU A 62 -0.96 12.95 -13.48
C LEU A 62 -2.21 12.13 -13.18
N ASN A 63 -3.31 12.40 -13.87
CA ASN A 63 -4.52 11.56 -13.75
C ASN A 63 -4.40 10.27 -14.59
N PRO A 64 -5.26 9.25 -14.36
CA PRO A 64 -5.18 7.95 -15.04
C PRO A 64 -5.16 8.01 -16.57
N GLY A 65 -5.90 8.95 -17.17
CA GLY A 65 -5.91 9.14 -18.63
C GLY A 65 -4.61 9.72 -19.19
N GLN A 66 -3.81 10.39 -18.36
CA GLN A 66 -2.52 10.96 -18.75
C GLN A 66 -1.37 9.98 -18.60
N HIS A 67 -1.30 9.22 -17.48
CA HIS A 67 -0.22 8.24 -17.27
C HIS A 67 -0.54 6.85 -17.84
N GLY A 68 -1.81 6.56 -18.18
CA GLY A 68 -2.21 5.35 -18.91
C GLY A 68 -2.24 4.05 -18.11
N ILE A 69 -2.03 4.10 -16.79
CA ILE A 69 -2.05 2.92 -15.90
C ILE A 69 -3.43 2.80 -15.29
N LEU A 70 -4.28 1.93 -15.86
CA LEU A 70 -5.69 1.79 -15.50
C LEU A 70 -6.00 0.53 -14.67
N SER A 71 -5.04 -0.40 -14.58
CA SER A 71 -5.11 -1.62 -13.79
C SER A 71 -3.68 -2.16 -13.59
N PHE A 72 -3.54 -3.39 -13.06
CA PHE A 72 -2.27 -4.11 -13.03
C PHE A 72 -1.88 -4.76 -14.37
N GLN A 73 -2.81 -4.81 -15.32
CA GLN A 73 -2.59 -5.33 -16.67
C GLN A 73 -2.47 -4.17 -17.67
N LYS A 74 -1.55 -4.32 -18.62
CA LYS A 74 -1.50 -3.43 -19.77
C LYS A 74 -2.69 -3.74 -20.67
N HIS A 75 -3.39 -2.69 -21.11
CA HIS A 75 -4.49 -2.82 -22.04
C HIS A 75 -4.07 -2.25 -23.40
N ASP A 76 -4.01 -3.12 -24.42
CA ASP A 76 -3.88 -2.68 -25.81
C ASP A 76 -5.27 -2.46 -26.41
N ARG A 77 -5.62 -1.18 -26.62
CA ARG A 77 -6.92 -0.78 -27.21
C ARG A 77 -7.11 -1.24 -28.66
N PHE A 78 -6.04 -1.61 -29.36
CA PHE A 78 -6.08 -2.02 -30.76
C PHE A 78 -5.97 -3.53 -30.94
N ASN A 79 -5.46 -4.26 -29.94
CA ASN A 79 -5.27 -5.71 -29.97
C ASN A 79 -6.00 -6.39 -28.80
N TYR A 80 -7.32 -6.26 -28.75
CA TYR A 80 -8.16 -6.83 -27.69
C TYR A 80 -8.18 -8.38 -27.68
N TYR A 81 -7.96 -9.02 -28.83
CA TYR A 81 -8.08 -10.47 -29.01
C TYR A 81 -6.76 -11.23 -28.83
N GLU A 82 -5.61 -10.55 -28.90
CA GLU A 82 -4.32 -11.15 -28.63
C GLU A 82 -4.10 -11.12 -27.11
N GLN A 83 -4.39 -12.25 -26.45
CA GLN A 83 -4.30 -12.45 -25.00
C GLN A 83 -2.85 -12.44 -24.47
N ILE A 84 -2.00 -11.53 -24.92
CA ILE A 84 -0.71 -11.29 -24.24
C ILE A 84 -1.03 -10.45 -23.01
N VAL A 85 -1.23 -11.12 -21.88
CA VAL A 85 -1.35 -10.45 -20.58
C VAL A 85 0.05 -9.95 -20.21
N ASP A 86 0.34 -8.70 -20.58
CA ASP A 86 1.52 -8.00 -20.12
C ASP A 86 1.15 -7.16 -18.88
N PHE A 87 2.02 -7.15 -17.88
CA PHE A 87 1.74 -6.47 -16.61
C PHE A 87 2.32 -5.07 -16.60
N VAL A 88 1.66 -4.18 -15.86
CA VAL A 88 2.21 -2.86 -15.63
C VAL A 88 3.43 -2.97 -14.71
N ASP A 89 4.50 -2.31 -15.11
CA ASP A 89 5.79 -2.25 -14.44
C ASP A 89 6.27 -0.79 -14.40
N ALA A 90 7.44 -0.57 -13.78
CA ALA A 90 8.05 0.74 -13.65
C ALA A 90 8.29 1.42 -15.00
N ASN A 91 8.27 0.70 -16.13
CA ASN A 91 8.43 1.28 -17.46
C ASN A 91 7.28 2.15 -17.92
N GLN A 92 6.08 1.96 -17.36
CA GLN A 92 4.94 2.83 -17.61
C GLN A 92 4.88 4.01 -16.63
N LEU A 93 5.70 4.00 -15.59
CA LEU A 93 5.79 5.09 -14.63
C LEU A 93 6.72 6.19 -15.16
N HIS A 94 6.15 7.11 -15.94
CA HIS A 94 6.87 8.22 -16.56
C HIS A 94 7.06 9.39 -15.60
N ASN A 95 8.32 9.80 -15.39
CA ASN A 95 8.72 10.96 -14.59
C ASN A 95 8.08 11.06 -13.20
N PRO A 96 8.19 10.02 -12.34
CA PRO A 96 7.66 10.17 -11.00
C PRO A 96 8.43 11.24 -10.21
N PHE A 97 7.75 11.98 -9.35
CA PHE A 97 8.24 13.23 -8.76
C PHE A 97 9.55 13.06 -7.98
N TRP A 98 9.83 11.86 -7.48
CA TRP A 98 11.09 11.56 -6.80
C TRP A 98 12.32 11.59 -7.72
N HIS A 99 12.17 11.44 -9.04
CA HIS A 99 13.27 11.75 -9.98
C HIS A 99 13.51 13.25 -10.06
N THR A 100 12.46 14.07 -10.15
CA THR A 100 12.58 15.53 -10.13
C THR A 100 13.24 16.02 -8.84
N LEU A 101 12.87 15.43 -7.69
CA LEU A 101 13.56 15.68 -6.42
C LEU A 101 15.05 15.30 -6.51
N GLY A 102 15.37 14.13 -7.06
CA GLY A 102 16.75 13.68 -7.27
C GLY A 102 17.58 14.60 -8.16
N GLU A 103 17.02 15.05 -9.29
CA GLU A 103 17.63 16.03 -10.21
C GLU A 103 17.89 17.38 -9.53
N ALA A 104 17.01 17.77 -8.60
CA ALA A 104 17.20 18.94 -7.74
C ALA A 104 18.18 18.70 -6.57
N GLY A 105 18.88 17.56 -6.56
CA GLY A 105 19.88 17.19 -5.55
C GLY A 105 19.28 16.69 -4.24
N LYS A 106 17.97 16.44 -4.16
CA LYS A 106 17.31 15.93 -2.94
C LYS A 106 17.49 14.43 -2.82
N ARG A 107 17.66 13.96 -1.58
CA ARG A 107 17.81 12.55 -1.23
C ARG A 107 16.43 11.93 -1.01
N VAL A 108 16.12 10.85 -1.73
CA VAL A 108 14.81 10.17 -1.65
C VAL A 108 14.94 8.74 -1.13
N VAL A 109 14.02 8.31 -0.29
CA VAL A 109 13.88 6.91 0.15
C VAL A 109 12.47 6.44 -0.18
N ILE A 110 12.35 5.47 -1.09
CA ILE A 110 11.08 4.95 -1.58
C ILE A 110 10.94 3.49 -1.14
N VAL A 111 9.92 3.17 -0.35
CA VAL A 111 9.71 1.82 0.17
C VAL A 111 8.32 1.31 -0.21
N ASN A 112 8.28 0.23 -0.97
CA ASN A 112 7.08 -0.53 -1.26
C ASN A 112 5.96 0.22 -2.02
N VAL A 113 6.28 1.32 -2.73
CA VAL A 113 5.29 1.99 -3.60
C VAL A 113 4.95 1.05 -4.76
N PRO A 114 3.67 0.72 -5.02
CA PRO A 114 3.28 -0.17 -6.13
C PRO A 114 3.80 0.27 -7.49
N VAL A 115 3.99 -0.69 -8.41
CA VAL A 115 4.39 -0.43 -9.82
C VAL A 115 5.80 0.17 -9.96
N THR A 116 6.67 -0.06 -8.97
CA THR A 116 8.07 0.42 -8.99
C THR A 116 9.09 -0.64 -9.40
N TYR A 117 8.66 -1.87 -9.71
CA TYR A 117 9.52 -2.92 -10.26
C TYR A 117 9.63 -2.84 -11.79
N PRO A 118 10.80 -3.05 -12.41
CA PRO A 118 12.11 -3.22 -11.78
C PRO A 118 12.62 -1.91 -11.14
N PRO A 119 13.44 -1.99 -10.08
CA PRO A 119 13.91 -0.80 -9.38
C PRO A 119 14.66 0.12 -10.33
N ARG A 120 14.20 1.37 -10.43
CA ARG A 120 14.86 2.42 -11.21
C ARG A 120 15.85 3.22 -10.34
N PRO A 121 16.99 3.66 -10.88
CA PRO A 121 17.92 4.52 -10.14
C PRO A 121 17.26 5.78 -9.59
N VAL A 122 17.48 6.07 -8.31
CA VAL A 122 17.06 7.31 -7.65
C VAL A 122 18.24 7.94 -6.92
N ASN A 123 18.16 9.23 -6.59
CA ASN A 123 19.15 9.86 -5.73
C ASN A 123 18.92 9.45 -4.26
N GLY A 124 19.17 8.19 -3.92
CA GLY A 124 18.88 7.61 -2.62
C GLY A 124 18.59 6.12 -2.69
N MET A 125 17.57 5.69 -1.96
CA MET A 125 17.26 4.27 -1.76
C MET A 125 15.86 3.94 -2.29
N MET A 126 15.71 2.77 -2.89
CA MET A 126 14.43 2.22 -3.34
C MET A 126 14.33 0.75 -2.96
N ILE A 127 13.19 0.38 -2.39
CA ILE A 127 12.69 -1.00 -2.30
C ILE A 127 11.38 -1.00 -3.09
N THR A 128 11.28 -1.86 -4.11
CA THR A 128 10.09 -1.89 -4.97
C THR A 128 8.84 -2.33 -4.21
N GLY A 129 7.67 -2.12 -4.79
CA GLY A 129 6.38 -2.49 -4.19
C GLY A 129 5.64 -3.61 -4.90
N MET A 130 4.33 -3.71 -4.62
CA MET A 130 3.39 -4.60 -5.32
C MET A 130 3.63 -4.59 -6.84
N MET A 131 3.47 -5.73 -7.49
CA MET A 131 3.94 -6.02 -8.86
C MET A 131 5.43 -6.39 -8.97
N THR A 132 6.13 -6.59 -7.85
CA THR A 132 7.47 -7.20 -7.85
C THR A 132 7.34 -8.72 -7.93
N PRO A 133 7.94 -9.39 -8.94
CA PRO A 133 7.92 -10.85 -9.02
C PRO A 133 8.52 -11.49 -7.77
N LYS A 134 7.89 -12.52 -7.22
CA LYS A 134 8.36 -13.23 -5.99
C LYS A 134 9.82 -13.69 -6.07
N ASN A 135 10.26 -14.10 -7.26
CA ASN A 135 11.62 -14.61 -7.48
C ASN A 135 12.56 -13.54 -8.06
N ALA A 136 12.21 -12.25 -7.93
CA ALA A 136 13.02 -11.16 -8.45
C ALA A 136 14.40 -11.14 -7.75
N SER A 137 15.46 -11.31 -8.54
CA SER A 137 16.84 -11.27 -8.06
C SER A 137 17.34 -9.85 -7.76
N GLN A 138 16.61 -8.82 -8.19
CA GLN A 138 16.92 -7.42 -7.97
C GLN A 138 15.63 -6.61 -7.82
N PHE A 139 15.29 -6.27 -6.57
CA PHE A 139 14.09 -5.50 -6.19
C PHE A 139 14.45 -4.23 -5.39
N THR A 140 15.74 -3.90 -5.30
CA THR A 140 16.22 -2.70 -4.63
C THR A 140 17.12 -1.86 -5.54
N TYR A 141 17.18 -0.57 -5.25
CA TYR A 141 18.25 0.32 -5.68
C TYR A 141 18.85 1.05 -4.47
N PRO A 142 20.19 1.07 -4.31
CA PRO A 142 21.15 0.27 -5.04
C PRO A 142 20.93 -1.23 -4.76
N ARG A 143 21.57 -2.11 -5.54
CA ARG A 143 21.32 -3.56 -5.48
C ARG A 143 21.70 -4.15 -4.11
N GLU A 144 22.76 -3.62 -3.52
CA GLU A 144 23.34 -4.04 -2.24
C GLU A 144 22.41 -3.75 -1.05
N LEU A 145 21.41 -2.88 -1.23
CA LEU A 145 20.41 -2.63 -0.20
C LEU A 145 19.66 -3.91 0.19
N ALA A 146 19.43 -4.84 -0.76
CA ALA A 146 18.75 -6.09 -0.49
C ALA A 146 19.43 -6.93 0.63
N GLU A 147 20.76 -6.88 0.73
CA GLU A 147 21.52 -7.59 1.77
C GLU A 147 21.24 -7.08 3.19
N GLN A 148 20.67 -5.87 3.29
CA GLN A 148 20.37 -5.20 4.56
C GLN A 148 18.95 -5.47 5.07
N LEU A 149 18.10 -6.10 4.26
CA LEU A 149 16.66 -6.20 4.54
C LEU A 149 16.27 -7.44 5.36
N GLY A 150 17.15 -8.44 5.50
CA GLY A 150 16.90 -9.62 6.32
C GLY A 150 15.65 -10.39 5.86
N GLU A 151 14.66 -10.51 6.73
CA GLU A 151 13.38 -11.21 6.49
C GLU A 151 12.33 -10.36 5.74
N TYR A 152 12.72 -9.24 5.14
CA TYR A 152 11.79 -8.37 4.42
C TYR A 152 11.11 -9.10 3.26
N GLN A 153 9.80 -8.94 3.18
CA GLN A 153 8.98 -9.39 2.06
C GLN A 153 8.25 -8.19 1.44
N ILE A 154 8.20 -8.16 0.11
CA ILE A 154 7.49 -7.11 -0.64
C ILE A 154 5.99 -7.17 -0.30
N ASP A 155 5.43 -8.37 -0.36
CA ASP A 155 4.03 -8.62 -0.04
C ASP A 155 3.84 -10.08 0.41
N VAL A 156 2.59 -10.44 0.73
CA VAL A 156 2.19 -11.79 1.13
C VAL A 156 2.38 -12.82 0.00
N ASP A 157 2.81 -14.02 0.38
CA ASP A 157 3.03 -15.20 -0.46
C ASP A 157 1.75 -15.95 -0.83
N PHE A 158 0.66 -15.85 -0.06
CA PHE A 158 -0.59 -16.54 -0.41
C PHE A 158 -1.35 -15.91 -1.59
N ILE A 159 -0.92 -14.74 -2.06
CA ILE A 159 -1.42 -14.14 -3.31
C ILE A 159 -0.52 -14.62 -4.45
N HIS A 160 -0.99 -15.57 -5.23
CA HIS A 160 -0.22 -16.19 -6.31
C HIS A 160 -0.39 -15.51 -7.67
N ASP A 161 -1.39 -14.64 -7.82
CA ASP A 161 -1.72 -13.94 -9.06
C ASP A 161 -2.20 -12.51 -8.73
N GLU A 162 -1.25 -11.56 -8.70
CA GLU A 162 -1.52 -10.14 -8.44
C GLU A 162 -2.42 -9.51 -9.51
N ALA A 163 -2.51 -10.11 -10.70
CA ALA A 163 -3.20 -9.50 -11.83
C ALA A 163 -4.56 -10.11 -12.16
N GLY A 164 -4.82 -11.34 -11.73
CA GLY A 164 -6.07 -12.03 -11.96
C GLY A 164 -6.95 -12.21 -10.72
N PHE A 165 -6.44 -11.88 -9.52
CA PHE A 165 -7.09 -12.21 -8.24
C PHE A 165 -7.67 -13.63 -8.24
N ARG A 166 -6.94 -14.59 -8.83
CA ARG A 166 -7.36 -15.99 -8.87
C ARG A 166 -7.07 -16.62 -7.51
N ILE A 167 -8.02 -16.40 -6.62
CA ILE A 167 -8.01 -16.81 -5.22
C ILE A 167 -8.42 -18.29 -5.16
N TYR A 168 -7.48 -19.20 -5.41
CA TYR A 168 -7.67 -20.64 -5.16
C TYR A 168 -6.71 -21.11 -4.08
N GLY A 169 -7.21 -21.91 -3.14
CA GLY A 169 -6.38 -22.52 -2.10
C GLY A 169 -5.86 -21.53 -1.05
N LEU A 170 -6.65 -20.52 -0.68
CA LEU A 170 -6.29 -19.63 0.43
C LEU A 170 -6.00 -20.44 1.70
N PRO A 171 -4.94 -20.10 2.44
CA PRO A 171 -4.67 -20.72 3.71
C PRO A 171 -5.72 -20.27 4.76
N PRO A 172 -5.76 -20.93 5.93
CA PRO A 172 -6.60 -20.49 7.04
C PRO A 172 -6.35 -19.02 7.39
N LYS A 173 -7.41 -18.35 7.88
CA LYS A 173 -7.39 -16.92 8.22
C LYS A 173 -6.28 -16.55 9.20
N GLU A 174 -5.97 -17.43 10.15
CA GLU A 174 -4.92 -17.25 11.14
C GLU A 174 -3.53 -17.22 10.50
N VAL A 175 -3.32 -18.04 9.47
CA VAL A 175 -2.06 -18.07 8.69
C VAL A 175 -1.96 -16.80 7.85
N MET A 176 -3.02 -16.42 7.13
CA MET A 176 -3.05 -15.18 6.36
C MET A 176 -2.76 -13.97 7.24
N LEU A 177 -3.40 -13.87 8.41
CA LEU A 177 -3.21 -12.78 9.36
C LEU A 177 -1.77 -12.73 9.90
N SER A 178 -1.20 -13.89 10.26
CA SER A 178 0.18 -13.99 10.71
C SER A 178 1.16 -13.47 9.65
N GLU A 179 0.92 -13.80 8.38
CA GLU A 179 1.76 -13.39 7.27
C GLU A 179 1.63 -11.90 6.94
N ILE A 180 0.38 -11.38 6.90
CA ILE A 180 0.12 -9.93 6.77
C ILE A 180 0.84 -9.15 7.88
N HIS A 181 0.79 -9.68 9.11
CA HIS A 181 1.46 -9.07 10.24
C HIS A 181 2.99 -9.12 10.10
N HIS A 182 3.55 -10.25 9.69
CA HIS A 182 4.98 -10.39 9.42
C HIS A 182 5.47 -9.35 8.40
N VAL A 183 4.80 -9.24 7.25
CA VAL A 183 5.11 -8.27 6.19
C VAL A 183 5.06 -6.82 6.72
N THR A 184 4.04 -6.44 7.48
CA THR A 184 3.95 -5.10 8.09
C THR A 184 5.08 -4.84 9.08
N LYS A 185 5.45 -5.84 9.90
CA LYS A 185 6.52 -5.72 10.89
C LYS A 185 7.89 -5.57 10.24
N THR A 186 8.26 -6.44 9.30
CA THR A 186 9.57 -6.40 8.62
C THR A 186 9.70 -5.14 7.77
N ARG A 187 8.61 -4.67 7.15
CA ARG A 187 8.57 -3.38 6.46
C ARG A 187 8.84 -2.19 7.39
N THR A 188 8.24 -2.19 8.57
CA THR A 188 8.48 -1.16 9.59
C THR A 188 9.93 -1.17 10.06
N GLN A 189 10.49 -2.35 10.31
CA GLN A 189 11.90 -2.51 10.73
C GLN A 189 12.88 -1.99 9.66
N ALA A 190 12.64 -2.32 8.39
CA ALA A 190 13.44 -1.80 7.28
C ALA A 190 13.37 -0.26 7.20
N CYS A 191 12.17 0.31 7.36
CA CYS A 191 12.01 1.76 7.34
C CYS A 191 12.71 2.45 8.51
N LEU A 192 12.60 1.92 9.72
CA LEU A 192 13.30 2.46 10.90
C LEU A 192 14.82 2.45 10.73
N ARG A 193 15.37 1.37 10.18
CA ARG A 193 16.80 1.30 9.84
C ARG A 193 17.18 2.38 8.85
N LEU A 194 16.46 2.50 7.74
CA LEU A 194 16.75 3.49 6.69
C LEU A 194 16.63 4.93 7.20
N LEU A 195 15.63 5.23 8.04
CA LEU A 195 15.49 6.56 8.67
C LEU A 195 16.69 6.93 9.56
N GLN A 196 17.34 5.93 10.17
CA GLN A 196 18.48 6.12 11.06
C GLN A 196 19.83 6.15 10.32
N THR A 197 19.98 5.39 9.24
CA THR A 197 21.27 5.23 8.55
C THR A 197 21.43 6.12 7.33
N GLU A 198 20.33 6.53 6.69
CA GLU A 198 20.38 7.29 5.44
C GLU A 198 20.17 8.79 5.65
N THR A 199 20.84 9.57 4.81
CA THR A 199 20.46 10.98 4.59
C THR A 199 19.29 11.03 3.60
N TRP A 200 18.23 11.74 3.98
CA TRP A 200 16.99 11.84 3.22
C TRP A 200 16.35 13.24 3.38
N ASP A 201 15.70 13.70 2.30
CA ASP A 201 14.82 14.87 2.25
C ASP A 201 13.35 14.43 2.06
N PHE A 202 13.12 13.36 1.32
CA PHE A 202 11.80 12.75 1.14
C PHE A 202 11.87 11.24 1.44
N PHE A 203 10.99 10.75 2.31
CA PHE A 203 10.85 9.34 2.64
C PHE A 203 9.41 8.93 2.41
N THR A 204 9.16 7.83 1.70
CA THR A 204 7.82 7.25 1.62
C THR A 204 7.82 5.74 1.84
N VAL A 205 6.78 5.28 2.52
CA VAL A 205 6.48 3.86 2.70
C VAL A 205 5.00 3.61 2.44
N VAL A 206 4.68 2.55 1.69
CA VAL A 206 3.30 2.06 1.53
C VAL A 206 3.14 0.73 2.24
N TYR A 207 2.15 0.65 3.14
CA TYR A 207 1.74 -0.58 3.81
C TYR A 207 0.55 -1.20 3.08
N THR A 208 0.68 -2.46 2.67
CA THR A 208 -0.37 -3.21 1.95
C THR A 208 -1.35 -3.93 2.87
N GLY A 209 -1.02 -4.07 4.15
CA GLY A 209 -1.77 -4.98 5.02
C GLY A 209 -3.22 -4.54 5.30
N THR A 210 -3.53 -3.24 5.28
CA THR A 210 -4.92 -2.76 5.42
C THR A 210 -5.80 -3.16 4.23
N ASP A 211 -5.26 -3.12 3.01
CA ASP A 211 -5.91 -3.62 1.81
C ASP A 211 -6.11 -5.15 1.90
N ARG A 212 -5.08 -5.90 2.29
CA ARG A 212 -5.18 -7.37 2.44
C ARG A 212 -6.23 -7.76 3.49
N LEU A 213 -6.26 -7.07 4.63
CA LEU A 213 -7.29 -7.30 5.63
C LEU A 213 -8.68 -6.95 5.12
N SER A 214 -8.82 -5.85 4.38
CA SER A 214 -10.10 -5.45 3.82
C SER A 214 -10.60 -6.43 2.77
N HIS A 215 -9.72 -7.03 1.96
CA HIS A 215 -10.09 -8.06 0.99
C HIS A 215 -10.55 -9.38 1.63
N PHE A 216 -9.86 -9.88 2.67
CA PHE A 216 -10.06 -11.24 3.18
C PHE A 216 -10.82 -11.32 4.52
N PHE A 217 -10.94 -10.21 5.24
CA PHE A 217 -11.47 -10.14 6.61
C PHE A 217 -12.54 -9.08 6.80
N TRP A 218 -13.12 -8.50 5.73
CA TRP A 218 -14.11 -7.41 5.83
C TRP A 218 -15.22 -7.69 6.85
N ASP A 219 -15.87 -8.86 6.75
CA ASP A 219 -16.96 -9.23 7.65
C ASP A 219 -16.50 -9.42 9.11
N ASP A 220 -15.26 -9.89 9.30
CA ASP A 220 -14.69 -10.04 10.65
C ASP A 220 -14.37 -8.67 11.26
N LEU A 221 -13.85 -7.74 10.45
CA LEU A 221 -13.58 -6.36 10.85
C LEU A 221 -14.88 -5.62 11.21
N VAL A 222 -15.93 -5.75 10.39
CA VAL A 222 -17.24 -5.15 10.69
C VAL A 222 -17.81 -5.71 11.99
N LYS A 223 -17.75 -7.03 12.20
CA LYS A 223 -18.20 -7.66 13.46
C LYS A 223 -17.38 -7.21 14.66
N LEU A 224 -16.06 -7.10 14.48
CA LEU A 224 -15.14 -6.60 15.50
C LEU A 224 -15.51 -5.18 15.92
N LEU A 225 -15.70 -4.28 14.96
CA LEU A 225 -16.03 -2.87 15.24
C LEU A 225 -17.41 -2.68 15.85
N ALA A 226 -18.36 -3.58 15.58
CA ALA A 226 -19.68 -3.59 16.20
C ALA A 226 -19.68 -4.09 17.67
N GLN A 227 -18.59 -4.70 18.15
CA GLN A 227 -18.47 -5.29 19.49
C GLN A 227 -17.41 -4.54 20.32
N PRO A 228 -17.77 -3.43 20.99
CA PRO A 228 -16.80 -2.55 21.64
C PRO A 228 -16.16 -3.14 22.90
N THR A 229 -16.72 -4.22 23.47
CA THR A 229 -16.22 -4.81 24.73
C THR A 229 -15.18 -5.91 24.48
N GLU A 230 -14.16 -5.98 25.33
CA GLU A 230 -13.14 -7.06 25.27
C GLU A 230 -13.69 -8.46 25.57
N HIS A 231 -14.82 -8.55 26.30
CA HIS A 231 -15.41 -9.83 26.69
C HIS A 231 -16.07 -10.51 25.49
N GLY A 232 -15.67 -11.76 25.23
CA GLY A 232 -16.28 -12.59 24.18
C GLY A 232 -15.61 -12.49 22.80
N ARG A 233 -14.45 -11.82 22.68
CA ARG A 233 -13.66 -11.82 21.44
C ARG A 233 -13.10 -13.21 21.14
N SER A 234 -13.12 -13.56 19.87
CA SER A 234 -12.46 -14.74 19.33
C SER A 234 -10.94 -14.51 19.17
N PRO A 235 -10.12 -15.57 19.15
CA PRO A 235 -8.68 -15.44 18.89
C PRO A 235 -8.35 -14.67 17.59
N LEU A 236 -9.18 -14.83 16.55
CA LEU A 236 -9.03 -14.09 15.30
C LEU A 236 -9.25 -12.58 15.50
N GLN A 237 -10.28 -12.20 16.26
CA GLN A 237 -10.56 -10.80 16.58
C GLN A 237 -9.43 -10.17 17.39
N ASP A 238 -8.89 -10.89 18.38
CA ASP A 238 -7.73 -10.42 19.14
C ASP A 238 -6.48 -10.25 18.27
N GLY A 239 -6.28 -11.17 17.30
CA GLY A 239 -5.24 -11.05 16.30
C GLY A 239 -5.39 -9.81 15.42
N LEU A 240 -6.61 -9.52 14.94
CA LEU A 240 -6.90 -8.33 14.13
C LEU A 240 -6.64 -7.04 14.92
N ILE A 241 -7.07 -6.96 16.19
CA ILE A 241 -6.76 -5.82 17.06
C ILE A 241 -5.25 -5.66 17.22
N THR A 242 -4.54 -6.77 17.48
CA THR A 242 -3.09 -6.76 17.67
C THR A 242 -2.39 -6.23 16.43
N TYR A 243 -2.81 -6.65 15.23
CA TYR A 243 -2.28 -6.11 13.98
C TYR A 243 -2.42 -4.58 13.89
N PHE A 244 -3.60 -4.01 14.18
CA PHE A 244 -3.79 -2.57 14.10
C PHE A 244 -3.00 -1.81 15.17
N ARG A 245 -2.87 -2.36 16.38
CA ARG A 245 -2.00 -1.79 17.43
C ARG A 245 -0.54 -1.76 16.98
N ASP A 246 -0.05 -2.86 16.41
CA ASP A 246 1.34 -2.98 15.99
C ASP A 246 1.64 -2.13 14.75
N LEU A 247 0.70 -2.00 13.82
CA LEU A 247 0.77 -1.04 12.72
C LEU A 247 0.85 0.41 13.24
N ASP A 248 -0.04 0.80 14.16
CA ASP A 248 -0.08 2.15 14.73
C ASP A 248 1.18 2.48 15.54
N GLU A 249 1.66 1.54 16.35
CA GLU A 249 2.93 1.65 17.08
C GLU A 249 4.12 1.77 16.11
N GLY A 250 4.10 1.03 15.00
CA GLY A 250 5.07 1.16 13.93
C GLY A 250 5.08 2.55 13.31
N ILE A 251 3.91 3.08 12.97
CA ILE A 251 3.73 4.45 12.45
C ILE A 251 4.26 5.48 13.45
N GLY A 252 3.92 5.34 14.73
CA GLY A 252 4.41 6.21 15.81
C GLY A 252 5.94 6.23 15.87
N LYS A 253 6.58 5.07 15.76
CA LYS A 253 8.06 4.96 15.72
C LYS A 253 8.66 5.62 14.48
N LEU A 254 8.04 5.47 13.31
CA LEU A 254 8.52 6.13 12.07
C LEU A 254 8.45 7.65 12.20
N ILE A 255 7.33 8.19 12.70
CA ILE A 255 7.17 9.63 12.92
C ILE A 255 8.20 10.13 13.93
N ALA A 256 8.42 9.43 15.03
CA ALA A 256 9.42 9.79 16.03
C ALA A 256 10.85 9.76 15.45
N ALA A 257 11.18 8.75 14.64
CA ALA A 257 12.48 8.62 14.00
C ALA A 257 12.72 9.67 12.91
N ALA A 258 11.66 10.19 12.28
CA ALA A 258 11.76 11.27 11.31
C ALA A 258 12.18 12.61 11.93
N GLY A 259 11.92 12.78 13.24
CA GLY A 259 12.28 13.96 14.01
C GLY A 259 11.20 15.05 14.00
N PRO A 260 11.29 16.02 14.93
CA PRO A 260 10.23 17.02 15.16
C PRO A 260 10.06 18.03 14.02
N ASP A 261 11.07 18.21 13.18
CA ASP A 261 11.05 19.16 12.06
C ASP A 261 10.55 18.54 10.74
N ALA A 262 10.24 17.24 10.74
CA ALA A 262 9.73 16.56 9.55
C ALA A 262 8.22 16.84 9.36
N HIS A 263 7.84 17.15 8.13
CA HIS A 263 6.44 17.18 7.73
C HIS A 263 5.95 15.75 7.50
N ILE A 264 4.83 15.40 8.14
CA ILE A 264 4.25 14.07 8.03
C ILE A 264 3.03 14.13 7.11
N LEU A 265 3.04 13.33 6.05
CA LEU A 265 1.90 13.09 5.18
C LEU A 265 1.39 11.67 5.44
N PHE A 266 0.09 11.54 5.67
CA PHE A 266 -0.58 10.27 5.78
C PHE A 266 -1.69 10.19 4.74
N MET A 267 -1.73 9.12 3.95
CA MET A 267 -2.69 9.00 2.85
C MET A 267 -3.06 7.56 2.54
N SER A 268 -4.12 7.42 1.76
CA SER A 268 -4.56 6.17 1.16
C SER A 268 -4.86 6.43 -0.31
N ASP A 269 -4.65 5.40 -1.13
CA ASP A 269 -4.92 5.38 -2.55
C ASP A 269 -6.41 5.24 -2.86
N HIS A 270 -7.13 4.41 -2.11
CA HIS A 270 -8.58 4.24 -2.20
C HIS A 270 -9.22 3.76 -0.90
N GLY A 271 -10.56 3.83 -0.84
CA GLY A 271 -11.34 3.26 0.24
C GLY A 271 -11.62 1.76 0.06
N PHE A 272 -12.50 1.24 0.91
CA PHE A 272 -13.03 -0.12 0.86
C PHE A 272 -14.48 -0.14 1.33
N GLY A 273 -15.20 -1.17 0.89
CA GLY A 273 -16.59 -1.41 1.27
C GLY A 273 -16.95 -2.90 1.19
N PRO A 274 -18.17 -3.26 1.61
CA PRO A 274 -18.62 -4.64 1.54
C PRO A 274 -18.68 -5.13 0.10
N SER A 275 -18.47 -6.43 -0.07
CA SER A 275 -18.70 -7.08 -1.36
C SER A 275 -20.15 -6.82 -1.82
N PRO A 276 -20.36 -6.53 -3.11
CA PRO A 276 -21.70 -6.25 -3.63
C PRO A 276 -22.58 -7.49 -3.49
N THR A 277 -23.83 -7.29 -3.02
CA THR A 277 -24.82 -8.36 -2.86
C THR A 277 -25.42 -8.84 -4.18
N LYS A 278 -25.20 -8.08 -5.26
CA LYS A 278 -25.63 -8.39 -6.62
C LYS A 278 -24.48 -8.13 -7.58
N ARG A 279 -24.31 -8.99 -8.58
CA ARG A 279 -23.32 -8.83 -9.66
C ARG A 279 -24.05 -8.63 -10.98
N PHE A 280 -23.61 -7.65 -11.75
CA PHE A 280 -24.07 -7.44 -13.11
C PHE A 280 -23.03 -7.99 -14.07
N TYR A 281 -23.38 -9.06 -14.79
CA TYR A 281 -22.49 -9.69 -15.76
C TYR A 281 -22.60 -8.95 -17.09
N ILE A 282 -21.86 -7.84 -17.21
CA ILE A 282 -21.93 -6.96 -18.39
C ILE A 282 -21.71 -7.70 -19.71
N ASN A 283 -20.77 -8.65 -19.77
CA ASN A 283 -20.50 -9.40 -20.99
C ASN A 283 -21.70 -10.27 -21.41
N VAL A 284 -22.39 -10.90 -20.45
CA VAL A 284 -23.60 -11.69 -20.73
C VAL A 284 -24.75 -10.79 -21.15
N TRP A 285 -24.88 -9.61 -20.55
CA TRP A 285 -25.90 -8.66 -20.94
C TRP A 285 -25.66 -8.09 -22.34
N LEU A 286 -24.42 -7.76 -22.70
CA LEU A 286 -24.03 -7.30 -24.04
C LEU A 286 -24.32 -8.38 -25.10
N GLU A 287 -23.93 -9.62 -24.82
CA GLU A 287 -24.25 -10.79 -25.66
C GLU A 287 -25.76 -10.94 -25.88
N GLN A 288 -26.57 -10.71 -24.83
CA GLN A 288 -28.04 -10.79 -24.92
C GLN A 288 -28.70 -9.67 -25.72
N ILE A 289 -28.03 -8.53 -25.91
CA ILE A 289 -28.53 -7.40 -26.71
C ILE A 289 -27.84 -7.31 -28.09
N ASP A 290 -27.13 -8.37 -28.48
CA ASP A 290 -26.39 -8.49 -29.75
C ASP A 290 -25.36 -7.36 -29.97
N LEU A 291 -24.64 -6.96 -28.90
CA LEU A 291 -23.50 -6.02 -28.94
C LEU A 291 -22.16 -6.68 -28.59
#